data_AF-A0A1W9LVE4-F1
#
_entry.id   AF-A0A1W9LVE4-F1
#
_cell.length_a   1.000
_cell.length_b   1.000
_cell.length_c   1.000
_cell.angle_alpha   90.00
_cell.angle_beta   90.00
_cell.angle_gamma   90.00
#
_symmetry.space_group_name_H-M   'P 1'
#
loop_
_entity.id
_entity.type
_entity.pdbx_description
1 polymer ?
#
loop_
_entity_poly.entity_id
_entity_poly.type
_entity_poly.pdbx_seq_one_letter_code
_entity_poly.pdbx_strand_id
1 'polypeptide(L)' 'HIDEFPMTVGKKVILRAVPYRREVGTEKWIQDEEARYVCPECGNKLFRGAGKCNKCRVKSDLD' A
#
# COMPACT_ATOMS: atom_id res chain seq x y z
N HIS A 1 -6.31 -13.12 -16.61
CA HIS A 1 -5.64 -13.93 -15.57
C HIS A 1 -4.70 -13.01 -14.79
N ILE A 2 -4.65 -13.07 -13.45
CA ILE A 2 -3.78 -12.15 -12.67
C ILE A 2 -2.30 -12.54 -12.74
N ASP A 3 -2.01 -13.80 -13.12
CA ASP A 3 -0.65 -14.31 -13.09
C ASP A 3 0.25 -13.73 -14.19
N GLU A 4 -0.34 -13.29 -15.30
CA GLU A 4 0.34 -12.67 -16.45
C GLU A 4 0.48 -11.14 -16.33
N PHE A 5 0.13 -10.56 -15.17
CA PHE A 5 0.20 -9.12 -15.00
C PHE A 5 1.67 -8.63 -15.03
N PRO A 6 2.05 -7.75 -15.97
CA PRO A 6 3.46 -7.47 -16.28
C PRO A 6 4.17 -6.61 -15.22
N MET A 7 3.42 -5.97 -14.33
CA MET A 7 3.97 -5.08 -13.30
C MET A 7 4.01 -5.81 -11.95
N THR A 8 5.18 -6.28 -11.54
CA THR A 8 5.38 -7.07 -10.30
C THR A 8 4.80 -6.38 -9.06
N VAL A 9 5.03 -5.07 -8.88
CA VAL A 9 4.50 -4.32 -7.73
C VAL A 9 2.98 -4.25 -7.78
N GLY A 10 2.40 -3.92 -8.94
CA GLY A 10 0.95 -3.88 -9.09
C GLY A 10 0.30 -5.26 -8.90
N LYS A 11 0.96 -6.35 -9.32
CA LYS A 11 0.52 -7.73 -9.06
C LYS A 11 0.42 -8.00 -7.57
N LYS A 12 1.45 -7.63 -6.78
CA LYS A 12 1.43 -7.77 -5.31
C LYS A 12 0.28 -6.99 -4.68
N VAL A 13 0.08 -5.73 -5.09
CA VAL A 13 -1.02 -4.88 -4.61
C VAL A 13 -2.37 -5.55 -4.88
N ILE A 14 -2.61 -6.04 -6.10
CA ILE A 14 -3.87 -6.68 -6.48
C ILE A 14 -4.11 -7.94 -5.63
N LEU A 15 -3.10 -8.82 -5.51
CA LEU A 15 -3.19 -10.06 -4.75
C LEU A 15 -3.47 -9.83 -3.26
N ARG A 16 -2.99 -8.71 -2.70
CA ARG A 16 -3.24 -8.31 -1.30
C ARG A 16 -4.59 -7.62 -1.12
N ALA A 17 -4.87 -6.61 -1.95
CA ALA A 17 -5.98 -5.68 -1.73
C ALA A 17 -7.34 -6.26 -2.13
N VAL A 18 -7.43 -7.05 -3.21
CA VAL A 18 -8.71 -7.57 -3.70
C VAL A 18 -9.36 -8.57 -2.73
N PRO A 19 -8.65 -9.59 -2.20
CA PRO A 19 -9.23 -10.50 -1.22
C PRO A 19 -9.66 -9.76 0.05
N TYR A 20 -8.80 -8.89 0.56
CA TYR A 20 -9.08 -8.14 1.78
C TYR A 20 -10.28 -7.21 1.64
N ARG A 21 -10.38 -6.44 0.54
CA ARG A 21 -11.55 -5.60 0.25
C ARG A 21 -12.85 -6.39 0.19
N ARG A 22 -12.82 -7.63 -0.33
CA ARG A 22 -14.00 -8.51 -0.37
C ARG A 22 -14.42 -8.98 1.03
N GLU A 23 -13.45 -9.17 1.92
CA GLU A 23 -13.69 -9.59 3.31
C GLU A 23 -14.27 -8.45 4.16
N VAL A 24 -13.66 -7.25 4.10
CA VAL A 24 -14.01 -6.14 5.01
C VAL A 24 -14.96 -5.11 4.43
N GLY A 25 -15.23 -5.16 3.12
CA GLY A 25 -16.03 -4.17 2.41
C GLY A 25 -15.23 -2.92 2.01
N THR A 26 -15.82 -2.10 1.14
CA THR A 26 -15.10 -0.99 0.50
C THR A 26 -14.75 0.14 1.47
N GLU A 27 -15.64 0.53 2.37
CA GLU A 27 -15.39 1.65 3.30
C GLU A 27 -14.25 1.35 4.27
N LYS A 28 -14.31 0.19 4.94
CA LYS A 28 -13.25 -0.25 5.84
C LYS A 28 -11.92 -0.43 5.10
N TRP A 29 -11.95 -1.04 3.93
CA TRP A 29 -10.76 -1.17 3.09
C TRP A 29 -10.13 0.19 2.76
N ILE A 30 -10.92 1.22 2.43
CA ILE A 30 -10.40 2.57 2.15
C ILE A 30 -9.67 3.14 3.37
N GLN A 31 -10.27 3.04 4.57
CA GLN A 31 -9.68 3.54 5.81
C GLN A 31 -8.36 2.81 6.14
N ASP A 32 -8.38 1.49 6.07
CA ASP A 32 -7.21 0.66 6.35
C ASP A 32 -6.11 0.90 5.31
N GLU A 33 -6.46 1.10 4.05
CA GLU A 33 -5.53 1.40 2.98
C GLU A 33 -4.93 2.82 3.09
N GLU A 34 -5.68 3.82 3.56
CA GLU A 34 -5.13 5.16 3.84
C GLU A 34 -4.16 5.12 5.03
N ALA A 35 -4.50 4.39 6.10
CA ALA A 35 -3.67 4.27 7.29
C ALA A 35 -2.28 3.64 7.02
N ARG A 36 -2.15 2.82 5.97
CA ARG A 36 -0.88 2.20 5.57
C ARG A 36 0.16 3.21 5.10
N TYR A 37 -0.24 4.31 4.46
CA TYR A 37 0.69 5.26 3.85
C TYR A 37 1.12 6.34 4.85
N VAL A 38 1.61 5.89 6.01
CA VAL A 38 2.14 6.72 7.08
C VAL A 38 3.54 6.22 7.43
N CYS A 39 4.49 7.14 7.54
CA CYS A 39 5.86 6.81 7.92
C CYS A 39 5.87 6.30 9.37
N PRO A 40 6.38 5.08 9.64
CA PRO A 40 6.39 4.53 10.99
C PRO A 40 7.32 5.31 11.93
N GLU A 41 8.35 5.98 11.38
CA GLU A 41 9.33 6.72 12.17
C GLU A 41 8.88 8.14 12.55
N CYS A 42 8.18 8.83 11.65
CA CYS A 42 7.89 10.27 11.83
C CYS A 42 6.43 10.65 11.66
N GLY A 43 5.54 9.69 11.41
CA GLY A 43 4.10 9.90 11.24
C GLY A 43 3.72 10.68 9.98
N ASN A 44 4.67 10.96 9.08
CA ASN A 44 4.38 11.73 7.87
C ASN A 44 3.61 10.88 6.84
N LYS A 45 2.57 11.45 6.23
CA LYS A 45 1.86 10.80 5.12
C LYS A 45 2.82 10.57 3.94
N LEU A 46 2.85 9.33 3.45
CA LEU A 46 3.70 8.89 2.36
C LEU A 46 2.95 8.90 1.03
N PHE A 47 3.66 9.18 -0.06
CA PHE A 47 3.14 8.90 -1.39
C PHE A 47 3.10 7.39 -1.62
N ARG A 48 2.08 6.91 -2.34
CA ARG A 48 1.97 5.50 -2.69
C ARG A 48 3.13 5.10 -3.60
N GLY A 49 3.82 4.01 -3.27
CA GLY A 49 5.04 3.57 -3.96
C GLY A 49 6.30 4.38 -3.61
N ALA A 50 6.27 5.23 -2.57
CA ALA A 50 7.47 5.93 -2.12
C ALA A 50 8.47 4.95 -1.47
N GLY A 51 9.64 4.77 -2.09
CA GLY A 51 10.73 3.96 -1.53
C GLY A 51 11.44 4.59 -0.33
N LYS A 52 11.20 5.87 -0.06
CA LYS A 52 11.72 6.59 1.12
C LYS A 52 10.75 7.67 1.58
N CYS A 53 10.72 7.93 2.89
CA CYS A 53 10.00 9.07 3.43
C CYS A 53 10.60 10.39 2.90
N ASN A 54 9.77 11.29 2.39
CA ASN A 54 10.21 12.61 1.94
C ASN A 54 10.65 13.52 3.11
N LYS A 55 10.23 13.23 4.34
CA LYS A 55 10.55 14.02 5.55
C LYS A 55 11.77 13.51 6.31
N CYS A 56 11.74 12.28 6.83
CA CYS A 56 12.84 11.73 7.63
C CYS A 56 13.80 10.82 6.84
N ARG A 57 13.55 10.62 5.54
CA ARG A 57 14.42 9.85 4.61
C ARG A 57 14.59 8.37 4.94
N VAL A 58 13.89 7.84 5.95
CA VAL A 58 13.85 6.39 6.22
C VAL A 58 13.33 5.64 5.00
N LYS A 59 13.91 4.46 4.74
CA LYS A 59 13.43 3.56 3.70
C LYS A 59 12.00 3.12 4.03
N SER A 60 11.12 3.20 3.03
CA SER A 60 9.73 2.77 3.13
C SER A 60 9.53 1.62 2.14
N ASP A 61 9.16 0.45 2.67
CA ASP A 61 8.92 -0.77 1.90
C ASP A 61 7.47 -1.23 2.19
N LEU A 62 6.51 -0.42 1.73
CA LEU A 62 5.08 -0.63 2.00
C LEU A 62 4.35 -1.42 0.88
N ASP A 63 5.03 -1.69 -0.24
CA ASP A 63 4.51 -2.38 -1.45
C ASP A 63 5.57 -3.24 -2.18
#